data_AF-A0A6J2TKJ5-F1
#
_entry.id   AF-A0A6J2TKJ5-F1
#
_cell.length_a   1.000
_cell.length_b   1.000
_cell.length_c   1.000
_cell.angle_alpha   90.00
_cell.angle_beta   90.00
_cell.angle_gamma   90.00
#
_symmetry.space_group_name_H-M   'P 1'
#
loop_
_entity.id
_entity.type
_entity.pdbx_description
1 polymer ?
#
loop_
_entity_poly.entity_id
_entity_poly.type
_entity_poly.pdbx_seq_one_letter_code
_entity_poly.pdbx_strand_id
1 'polypeptide(L)'
;MSMIPFFPNLQPSVPNQYWFDMVPVSEESQTTRYEDERRTWRESMKTAATDLQPLGKVLTLPGIETDDEDANDDSEDSDSHDEEDDETNDRIPVTQDFYSADDIQMNDDTSATAP
;
A
#
# COMPACT_ATOMS: atom_id res chain seq x y z
N MET A 1 -16.18 9.73 -61.78
CA MET A 1 -17.22 8.69 -61.58
C MET A 1 -16.52 7.44 -61.05
N SER A 2 -16.85 7.02 -59.84
CA SER A 2 -16.28 5.80 -59.24
C SER A 2 -16.99 4.58 -59.84
N MET A 3 -16.24 3.66 -60.47
CA MET A 3 -16.75 2.38 -60.97
C MET A 3 -16.99 1.46 -59.77
N ILE A 4 -18.24 1.02 -59.60
CA ILE A 4 -18.59 -0.01 -58.63
C ILE A 4 -18.02 -1.35 -59.15
N PRO A 5 -17.21 -2.07 -58.36
CA PRO A 5 -16.61 -3.32 -58.81
C PRO A 5 -17.67 -4.41 -59.02
N PHE A 6 -17.47 -5.22 -60.05
CA PHE A 6 -18.39 -6.31 -60.45
C PHE A 6 -18.38 -7.50 -59.47
N PHE A 7 -17.33 -7.62 -58.65
CA PHE A 7 -17.18 -8.70 -57.68
C PHE A 7 -16.93 -8.14 -56.26
N PRO A 8 -17.45 -8.82 -55.23
CA PRO A 8 -17.19 -8.44 -53.84
C PRO A 8 -15.70 -8.63 -53.48
N ASN A 9 -15.23 -7.82 -52.53
CA ASN A 9 -13.89 -7.99 -51.96
C ASN A 9 -13.87 -9.24 -51.06
N LEU A 10 -12.97 -10.18 -51.34
CA LEU A 10 -12.79 -11.44 -50.60
C LEU A 10 -11.68 -11.37 -49.54
N GLN A 11 -11.14 -10.17 -49.30
CA GLN A 11 -10.16 -9.99 -48.23
C GLN A 11 -10.78 -10.33 -46.87
N PRO A 12 -10.04 -11.00 -45.98
CA PRO A 12 -10.52 -11.32 -44.65
C PRO A 12 -10.83 -10.04 -43.87
N SER A 13 -11.84 -10.12 -43.01
CA SER A 13 -12.19 -9.03 -42.10
C SER A 13 -10.98 -8.63 -41.27
N VAL A 14 -10.67 -7.33 -41.26
CA VAL A 14 -9.53 -6.77 -40.53
C VAL A 14 -9.66 -7.01 -39.02
N PRO A 15 -10.78 -6.71 -38.33
CA PRO A 15 -10.93 -7.11 -36.94
C PRO A 15 -11.19 -8.62 -36.87
N ASN A 16 -10.28 -9.34 -36.24
CA ASN A 16 -10.40 -10.76 -35.98
C ASN A 16 -10.50 -10.99 -34.47
N GLN A 17 -11.53 -11.72 -34.05
CA GLN A 17 -11.83 -11.99 -32.65
C GLN A 17 -10.71 -12.72 -31.91
N TYR A 18 -9.81 -13.42 -32.60
CA TYR A 18 -8.67 -14.10 -31.97
C TYR A 18 -7.62 -13.16 -31.38
N TRP A 19 -7.52 -11.93 -31.88
CA TRP A 19 -6.58 -10.92 -31.38
C TRP A 19 -7.25 -9.58 -31.03
N PHE A 20 -8.54 -9.44 -31.36
CA PHE A 20 -9.38 -8.33 -30.97
C PHE A 20 -10.50 -8.87 -30.07
N ASP A 21 -10.12 -9.18 -28.83
CA ASP A 21 -11.05 -9.70 -27.83
C ASP A 21 -11.70 -8.54 -27.07
N MET A 22 -12.90 -8.17 -27.53
CA MET A 22 -13.77 -7.20 -26.86
C MET A 22 -14.77 -7.94 -25.96
N VAL A 23 -14.31 -8.80 -25.06
CA VAL A 23 -15.21 -9.32 -24.02
C VAL A 23 -15.71 -8.11 -23.21
N PRO A 24 -17.03 -7.88 -23.12
CA PRO A 24 -17.54 -6.85 -22.25
C PRO A 24 -17.30 -7.29 -20.81
N VAL A 25 -16.22 -6.81 -20.21
CA VAL A 25 -15.98 -7.01 -18.79
C VAL A 25 -16.87 -6.04 -18.03
N SER A 26 -17.68 -6.55 -17.10
CA SER A 26 -18.50 -5.70 -16.23
C SER A 26 -17.59 -4.81 -15.39
N GLU A 27 -17.67 -3.50 -15.60
CA GLU A 27 -16.89 -2.49 -14.86
C GLU A 27 -17.16 -2.58 -13.35
N GLU A 28 -18.43 -2.75 -12.96
CA GLU A 28 -18.83 -2.93 -11.57
C GLU A 28 -18.10 -4.12 -10.92
N SER A 29 -18.04 -5.26 -11.61
CA SER A 29 -17.39 -6.46 -11.09
C SER A 29 -15.88 -6.26 -10.88
N GLN A 30 -15.23 -5.47 -11.72
CA GLN A 30 -13.81 -5.14 -11.57
C GLN A 30 -13.60 -4.21 -10.38
N THR A 31 -14.42 -3.17 -10.27
CA THR A 31 -14.36 -2.20 -9.17
C THR A 31 -14.54 -2.89 -7.83
N THR A 32 -15.57 -3.73 -7.66
CA THR A 32 -15.79 -4.48 -6.43
C THR A 32 -14.58 -5.36 -6.08
N ARG A 33 -13.99 -6.03 -7.07
CA ARG A 33 -12.79 -6.85 -6.87
C ARG A 33 -11.64 -6.04 -6.29
N TYR A 34 -11.36 -4.86 -6.86
CA TYR A 34 -10.28 -3.99 -6.40
C TYR A 34 -10.55 -3.40 -5.01
N GLU A 35 -11.80 -3.08 -4.69
CA GLU A 35 -12.18 -2.58 -3.37
C GLU A 35 -12.01 -3.65 -2.28
N ASP A 36 -12.39 -4.89 -2.58
CA ASP A 36 -12.25 -6.03 -1.68
C ASP A 36 -10.78 -6.38 -1.45
N GLU A 37 -9.95 -6.36 -2.50
CA GLU A 37 -8.50 -6.54 -2.40
C GLU A 37 -7.89 -5.45 -1.49
N ARG A 38 -8.28 -4.19 -1.70
CA ARG A 38 -7.83 -3.07 -0.86
C ARG A 38 -8.28 -3.21 0.60
N ARG A 39 -9.50 -3.70 0.83
CA ARG A 39 -10.02 -3.95 2.20
C ARG A 39 -9.19 -5.03 2.89
N THR A 40 -8.98 -6.14 2.22
CA THR A 40 -8.21 -7.28 2.70
C THR A 40 -6.77 -6.87 3.04
N TRP A 41 -6.12 -6.09 2.16
CA TRP A 41 -4.78 -5.57 2.41
C TRP A 41 -4.71 -4.65 3.64
N ARG A 42 -5.72 -3.78 3.81
CA ARG A 42 -5.78 -2.92 5.01
C ARG A 42 -5.98 -3.72 6.29
N GLU A 43 -6.80 -4.77 6.23
CA GLU A 43 -7.03 -5.66 7.37
C GLU A 43 -5.76 -6.43 7.73
N SER A 44 -5.05 -6.98 6.74
CA SER A 44 -3.80 -7.70 6.99
C SER A 44 -2.72 -6.83 7.64
N MET A 45 -2.63 -5.54 7.26
CA MET A 45 -1.72 -4.60 7.92
C MET A 45 -2.11 -4.32 9.36
N LYS A 46 -3.42 -4.20 9.66
CA LYS A 46 -3.88 -3.93 11.03
C LYS A 46 -3.60 -5.09 11.98
N THR A 47 -3.73 -6.31 11.49
CA THR A 47 -3.53 -7.52 12.29
C THR A 47 -2.12 -8.08 12.16
N ALA A 48 -1.22 -7.39 11.44
CA ALA A 48 0.15 -7.82 11.26
C ALA A 48 0.83 -7.97 12.62
N ALA A 49 1.40 -9.16 12.88
CA ALA A 49 2.12 -9.49 14.11
C ALA A 49 1.32 -9.38 15.41
N THR A 50 -0.02 -9.29 15.34
CA THR A 50 -0.86 -9.24 16.55
C THR A 50 -0.86 -10.55 17.34
N ASP A 51 -0.49 -11.65 16.70
CA ASP A 51 -0.32 -12.98 17.28
C ASP A 51 1.09 -13.21 17.86
N LEU A 52 2.04 -12.29 17.65
CA LEU A 52 3.38 -12.40 18.21
C LEU A 52 3.38 -11.97 19.68
N GLN A 53 3.90 -12.83 20.54
CA GLN A 53 4.11 -12.50 21.94
C GLN A 53 5.28 -11.50 22.06
N PRO A 54 5.11 -10.38 22.80
CA PRO A 54 6.20 -9.44 23.01
C PRO A 54 7.31 -10.08 23.87
N LEU A 55 8.56 -9.77 23.53
CA LEU A 55 9.72 -10.20 24.30
C LEU A 55 9.65 -9.61 25.72
N GLY A 56 10.03 -10.41 26.73
CA GLY A 56 10.04 -9.98 28.13
C GLY A 56 8.68 -9.94 28.82
N LYS A 57 7.58 -10.25 28.14
CA LYS A 57 6.31 -10.59 28.79
C LYS A 57 6.17 -12.10 28.78
N VAL A 58 6.54 -12.75 29.88
CA VAL A 58 6.21 -14.15 30.12
C VAL A 58 4.69 -14.21 30.23
N LEU A 59 4.03 -15.00 29.37
CA LEU A 59 2.66 -15.42 29.67
C LEU A 59 2.71 -15.98 31.08
N THR A 60 1.89 -15.44 31.98
CA THR A 60 1.56 -16.13 33.23
C THR A 60 0.87 -17.44 32.85
N LEU A 61 1.62 -18.43 32.38
CA LEU A 61 1.18 -19.81 32.37
C LEU A 61 0.86 -20.09 33.83
N PRO A 62 -0.40 -20.41 34.17
CA PRO A 62 -0.73 -20.82 35.53
C PRO A 62 -0.02 -22.16 35.77
N GLY A 63 1.20 -22.13 36.31
CA GLY A 63 1.89 -23.34 36.77
C GLY A 63 3.38 -23.48 36.51
N ILE A 64 4.12 -22.47 36.04
CA ILE A 64 5.59 -22.50 36.13
C ILE A 64 6.10 -21.17 36.67
N GLU A 65 6.17 -21.08 38.01
CA GLU A 65 7.04 -20.13 38.68
C GLU A 65 8.48 -20.46 38.26
N THR A 66 9.04 -19.64 37.38
CA THR A 66 10.49 -19.58 37.24
C THR A 66 10.98 -18.79 38.43
N ASP A 67 11.45 -19.53 39.43
CA ASP A 67 12.19 -19.10 40.61
C ASP A 67 13.47 -18.36 40.18
N ASP A 68 13.32 -17.11 39.75
CA ASP A 68 14.43 -16.16 39.61
C ASP A 68 14.56 -15.45 40.96
N GLU A 69 15.14 -16.19 41.92
CA GLU A 69 15.59 -15.66 43.20
C GLU A 69 16.43 -14.41 42.96
N ASP A 70 15.86 -13.29 43.40
CA ASP A 70 16.40 -11.95 43.49
C ASP A 70 17.90 -11.94 43.85
N ALA A 71 18.74 -11.85 42.83
CA ALA A 71 20.17 -11.58 42.97
C ALA A 71 20.52 -10.13 42.58
N ASN A 72 19.58 -9.19 42.70
CA ASN A 72 19.88 -7.78 42.62
C ASN A 72 20.35 -7.29 44.00
N ASP A 73 21.63 -7.51 44.27
CA ASP A 73 22.40 -6.87 45.34
C ASP A 73 22.18 -5.35 45.25
N ASP A 74 21.56 -4.81 46.30
CA ASP A 74 21.16 -3.41 46.47
C ASP A 74 22.39 -2.49 46.44
N SER A 75 22.86 -2.15 45.24
CA SER A 75 23.79 -1.03 45.07
C SER A 75 22.97 0.24 44.92
N GLU A 76 22.85 0.97 46.03
CA GLU A 76 22.34 2.34 46.13
C GLU A 76 23.08 3.25 45.13
N ASP A 77 22.61 3.32 43.88
CA ASP A 77 23.07 4.33 42.91
C ASP A 77 22.41 5.66 43.28
N SER A 78 23.15 6.45 44.03
CA SER A 78 22.73 7.73 44.58
C SER A 78 22.34 8.68 43.44
N ASP A 79 21.04 8.91 43.34
CA ASP A 79 20.41 9.96 42.54
C ASP A 79 21.07 11.34 42.80
N SER A 80 21.78 11.84 41.81
CA SER A 80 22.11 13.27 41.69
C SER A 80 21.61 13.79 40.35
N HIS A 81 20.29 13.84 40.23
CA HIS A 81 19.55 14.70 39.33
C HIS A 81 20.09 16.14 39.35
N ASP A 82 20.68 16.58 38.23
CA ASP A 82 20.94 18.00 37.94
C ASP A 82 20.15 18.35 36.66
N GLU A 83 19.02 19.01 36.86
CA GLU A 83 18.19 19.54 35.77
C GLU A 83 18.84 20.80 35.22
N GLU A 84 19.59 20.66 34.12
CA GLU A 84 19.83 21.78 33.21
C GLU A 84 19.03 21.56 31.92
N ASP A 85 17.82 22.10 31.98
CA ASP A 85 16.95 22.49 30.89
C ASP A 85 17.67 23.42 29.91
N ASP A 86 17.91 22.96 28.67
CA ASP A 86 17.99 23.85 27.51
C ASP A 86 17.31 23.21 26.30
N GLU A 87 16.00 23.43 26.23
CA GLU A 87 15.14 23.48 25.06
C GLU A 87 15.89 23.87 23.77
N THR A 88 16.42 22.88 23.05
CA THR A 88 16.74 23.01 21.62
C THR A 88 15.80 22.12 20.82
N ASN A 89 14.56 22.58 20.75
CA ASN A 89 13.58 22.20 19.75
C ASN A 89 14.14 22.56 18.35
N ASP A 90 15.03 21.72 17.83
CA ASP A 90 15.43 21.70 16.43
C ASP A 90 14.25 21.20 15.61
N ARG A 91 13.34 22.15 15.41
CA ARG A 91 12.21 22.16 14.51
C ARG A 91 12.69 21.70 13.14
N ILE A 92 12.56 20.40 12.89
CA ILE A 92 12.66 19.82 11.56
C ILE A 92 11.65 20.60 10.71
N PRO A 93 12.06 21.35 9.67
CA PRO A 93 11.10 21.92 8.76
C PRO A 93 10.46 20.73 8.03
N VAL A 94 9.26 20.36 8.47
CA VAL A 94 8.34 19.58 7.65
C VAL A 94 8.17 20.40 6.37
N THR A 95 8.84 19.97 5.31
CA THR A 95 8.57 20.43 3.96
C THR A 95 7.20 19.89 3.59
N GLN A 96 6.19 20.66 3.97
CA GLN A 96 4.79 20.41 3.71
C GLN A 96 4.46 20.66 2.22
N ASP A 97 5.21 20.08 1.28
CA ASP A 97 5.01 20.40 -0.14
C ASP A 97 5.21 19.22 -1.12
N PHE A 98 5.50 17.99 -0.67
CA PHE A 98 5.79 16.90 -1.63
C PHE A 98 4.58 16.10 -2.12
N TYR A 99 3.37 16.35 -1.61
CA TYR A 99 2.16 15.69 -2.10
C TYR A 99 0.96 16.64 -2.08
N SER A 100 1.00 17.69 -2.91
CA SER A 100 -0.25 18.32 -3.34
C SER A 100 -0.96 17.36 -4.30
N ALA A 101 -2.23 17.04 -4.02
CA ALA A 101 -3.05 16.16 -4.84
C ALA A 101 -3.30 16.70 -6.27
N ASP A 102 -2.84 17.92 -6.56
CA ASP A 102 -2.93 18.59 -7.86
C ASP A 102 -1.81 18.21 -8.85
N ASP A 103 -0.74 17.50 -8.44
CA ASP A 103 0.39 17.18 -9.32
C ASP A 103 0.26 15.82 -10.04
N ILE A 104 -0.89 15.15 -9.92
CA ILE A 104 -1.26 14.07 -10.84
C ILE A 104 -1.79 14.73 -12.12
N GLN A 105 -0.88 15.21 -12.97
CA GLN A 105 -1.21 15.44 -14.37
C GLN A 105 -1.54 14.08 -15.00
N MET A 106 -2.84 13.74 -14.98
CA MET A 106 -3.41 12.82 -15.94
C MET A 106 -3.00 13.34 -17.32
N ASN A 107 -2.10 12.63 -18.01
CA ASN A 107 -1.80 12.91 -19.40
C ASN A 107 -3.04 12.54 -20.22
N ASP A 108 -3.99 13.45 -20.25
CA ASP A 108 -5.20 13.43 -21.05
C ASP A 108 -4.98 14.40 -22.20
N ASP A 109 -4.14 14.02 -23.17
CA ASP A 109 -4.06 14.70 -24.47
C ASP A 109 -3.80 13.68 -25.59
N THR A 110 -4.90 13.06 -25.99
CA THR A 110 -5.46 13.10 -27.34
C THR A 110 -4.53 13.23 -28.58
N SER A 111 -4.75 12.28 -29.50
CA SER A 111 -4.85 12.47 -30.97
C SER A 111 -3.61 12.65 -31.88
N ALA A 112 -3.40 11.60 -32.68
CA ALA A 112 -3.05 11.57 -34.12
C ALA A 112 -1.97 12.50 -34.70
N THR A 113 -0.91 11.89 -35.27
CA THR A 113 -0.39 12.20 -36.63
C THR A 113 0.55 11.09 -37.10
N ALA A 114 0.26 10.55 -38.28
CA ALA A 114 1.03 9.52 -38.99
C ALA A 114 2.27 10.09 -39.70
N PRO A 115 3.25 9.23 -40.04
CA PRO A 115 3.92 9.27 -41.34
C PRO A 115 3.58 8.06 -42.22
#